data_AF-A0A3A5A5L4-F1
#
_entry.id   AF-A0A3A5A5L4-F1
#
_cell.length_a   1.000
_cell.length_b   1.000
_cell.length_c   1.000
_cell.angle_alpha   90.00
_cell.angle_beta   90.00
_cell.angle_gamma   90.00
#
_symmetry.space_group_name_H-M   'P 1'
#
loop_
_entity.id
_entity.type
_entity.pdbx_description
1 polymer ?
#
loop_
_entity_poly.entity_id
_entity_poly.type
_entity_poly.pdbx_seq_one_letter_code
_entity_poly.pdbx_strand_id
1 'polypeptide(L)' 'MRDFVGEVRERRLFSREVTGSNKDMVFNWAFLVHEKAVPSFQTRIREVNARHSFRGVEFDCTGPWPPYSFTPPLDL' A
#
# COMPACT_ATOMS: atom_id res chain seq x y z
N MET A 1 1.59 8.84 -8.45
CA MET A 1 0.69 8.22 -7.44
C MET A 1 -0.26 9.26 -6.83
N ARG A 2 0.19 10.49 -6.55
CA ARG A 2 -0.67 11.57 -6.01
C ARG A 2 -1.93 11.84 -6.84
N ASP A 3 -1.86 11.64 -8.16
CA ASP A 3 -2.98 11.92 -9.09
C ASP A 3 -4.19 10.98 -8.92
N PHE A 4 -4.03 9.90 -8.14
CA PHE A 4 -5.08 8.90 -7.92
C PHE A 4 -5.64 8.90 -6.49
N VAL A 5 -5.00 9.65 -5.58
CA VAL A 5 -5.13 9.43 -4.13
C VAL A 5 -5.69 10.68 -3.46
N GLY A 6 -6.79 10.52 -2.73
CA GLY A 6 -7.33 11.57 -1.86
C GLY A 6 -6.53 11.73 -0.58
N GLU A 7 -6.07 10.61 0.00
CA GLU A 7 -5.32 10.61 1.26
C GLU A 7 -4.29 9.46 1.33
N VAL A 8 -3.15 9.72 1.96
CA VAL A 8 -2.11 8.72 2.23
C VAL A 8 -1.90 8.61 3.74
N ARG A 9 -1.82 7.39 4.25
CA ARG A 9 -1.48 7.13 5.65
C ARG A 9 -0.29 6.20 5.75
N GLU A 10 0.72 6.64 6.48
CA GLU A 10 1.81 5.78 6.91
C GLU A 10 1.37 4.90 8.08
N ARG A 11 1.71 3.62 7.98
CA ARG A 11 1.34 2.59 8.93
C ARG A 11 2.58 2.04 9.60
N ARG A 12 2.35 1.40 10.74
CA ARG A 12 3.37 0.64 11.44
C ARG A 12 4.01 -0.40 10.53
N LEU A 13 5.35 -0.47 10.55
CA LEU A 13 6.10 -1.56 9.92
C LEU A 13 5.93 -2.83 10.73
N PHE A 14 5.78 -3.95 10.04
CA PHE A 14 5.70 -5.27 10.64
C PHE A 14 6.92 -6.09 10.24
N SER A 15 7.43 -6.88 11.17
CA SER A 15 8.55 -7.78 10.89
C SER A 15 8.12 -8.94 10.00
N ARG A 16 9.10 -9.68 9.48
CA ARG A 16 8.86 -10.87 8.65
C ARG A 16 8.05 -11.93 9.39
N GLU A 17 8.28 -12.08 10.69
CA GLU A 17 7.59 -13.04 11.55
C GLU A 17 6.11 -12.71 11.68
N VAL A 18 5.77 -11.41 11.79
CA VAL A 18 4.37 -10.97 11.91
C VAL A 18 3.62 -11.06 10.58
N THR A 19 4.31 -10.81 9.46
CA THR A 19 3.71 -10.80 8.12
C THR A 19 3.68 -12.17 7.44
N GLY A 20 4.48 -13.12 7.92
CA GLY A 20 4.73 -14.40 7.23
C GLY A 20 5.51 -14.25 5.92
N SER A 21 6.09 -13.07 5.67
CA SER A 21 6.82 -12.76 4.43
C SER A 21 8.30 -13.12 4.54
N ASN A 22 8.89 -13.57 3.44
CA ASN A 22 10.35 -13.75 3.33
C ASN A 22 11.09 -12.45 2.95
N LYS A 23 10.40 -11.30 2.91
CA LYS A 23 10.94 -9.98 2.58
C LYS A 23 10.76 -9.01 3.74
N ASP A 24 11.74 -8.13 3.94
CA ASP A 24 11.62 -7.05 4.93
C ASP A 24 10.63 -5.99 4.47
N MET A 25 9.77 -5.58 5.40
CA MET A 25 8.90 -4.43 5.20
C MET A 25 9.65 -3.15 5.56
N VAL A 26 10.09 -2.42 4.54
CA VAL A 26 10.74 -1.11 4.70
C VAL A 26 9.76 0.06 4.63
N PHE A 27 8.56 -0.17 4.07
CA PHE A 27 7.45 0.79 4.01
C PHE A 27 6.12 0.07 4.21
N ASN A 28 5.16 0.76 4.85
CA ASN A 28 3.77 0.31 4.95
C ASN A 28 2.84 1.50 4.78
N TRP A 29 2.10 1.54 3.67
CA TRP A 29 1.22 2.66 3.33
C TRP A 29 -0.19 2.20 3.02
N ALA A 30 -1.16 2.99 3.44
CA ALA A 30 -2.54 2.93 2.98
C ALA A 30 -2.83 4.13 2.08
N PHE A 31 -3.55 3.88 0.99
CA PHE A 31 -3.96 4.90 0.03
C PHE A 31 -5.49 4.91 -0.07
N LEU A 32 -6.11 6.07 0.13
CA LEU A 32 -7.53 6.27 -0.14
C LEU A 32 -7.67 6.68 -1.61
N VAL A 33 -8.08 5.74 -2.44
CA VAL A 33 -8.14 5.88 -3.90
C VAL A 33 -9.60 5.98 -4.33
N HIS A 34 -9.92 6.91 -5.22
CA HIS A 34 -11.26 6.98 -5.81
C HIS A 34 -11.53 5.66 -6.57
N GLU A 35 -12.71 5.06 -6.41
CA GLU A 35 -13.03 3.72 -6.94
C GLU A 35 -12.69 3.57 -8.43
N LYS A 36 -13.11 4.54 -9.25
CA LYS A 36 -12.82 4.58 -10.70
C LYS A 36 -11.31 4.61 -11.06
N ALA A 37 -10.44 5.02 -10.14
CA ALA A 37 -9.00 5.13 -10.33
C ALA A 37 -8.23 3.89 -9.85
N VAL A 38 -8.88 2.94 -9.16
CA VAL A 38 -8.22 1.72 -8.64
C VAL A 38 -7.48 0.92 -9.73
N PRO A 39 -8.05 0.67 -10.93
CA PRO A 39 -7.35 -0.07 -11.97
C PRO A 39 -6.06 0.64 -12.45
N SER A 40 -6.12 1.96 -12.60
CA SER A 40 -4.97 2.78 -12.99
C SER A 40 -3.90 2.80 -11.89
N PHE A 41 -4.31 2.89 -10.64
CA PHE A 41 -3.41 2.83 -9.49
C PHE A 41 -2.66 1.50 -9.42
N GLN A 42 -3.36 0.37 -9.54
CA GLN A 42 -2.74 -0.97 -9.56
C GLN A 42 -1.83 -1.16 -10.78
N THR A 43 -2.20 -0.61 -11.94
CA THR A 43 -1.34 -0.61 -13.12
C THR A 43 -0.04 0.14 -12.85
N ARG A 44 -0.12 1.31 -12.19
CA ARG A 44 1.06 2.07 -11.83
C ARG A 44 1.98 1.31 -10.87
N ILE A 45 1.42 0.57 -9.90
CA ILE A 45 2.21 -0.30 -9.01
C ILE A 45 2.96 -1.36 -9.81
N ARG A 46 2.29 -2.04 -10.74
CA ARG A 46 2.95 -3.03 -11.62
C ARG A 46 4.08 -2.43 -12.44
N GLU A 47 3.88 -1.24 -13.02
CA GLU A 47 4.93 -0.54 -13.76
C GLU A 47 6.14 -0.19 -12.90
N VAL A 48 5.90 0.25 -11.66
CA VAL A 48 6.97 0.56 -10.71
C VAL A 48 7.72 -0.71 -10.32
N ASN A 49 7.01 -1.80 -10.00
CA ASN A 49 7.64 -3.09 -9.69
C ASN A 49 8.48 -3.60 -10.86
N ALA A 50 7.99 -3.51 -12.11
CA ALA A 50 8.76 -3.91 -13.29
C ALA A 50 10.09 -3.13 -13.44
N ARG A 51 10.14 -1.88 -12.97
CA ARG A 51 11.33 -1.02 -13.04
C ARG A 51 12.28 -1.17 -11.85
N HIS A 52 11.82 -1.68 -10.71
CA HIS A 52 12.57 -1.61 -9.45
C HIS A 52 12.78 -2.96 -8.76
N SER A 53 12.04 -4.01 -9.12
CA SER A 53 12.16 -5.34 -8.49
C SER A 53 13.58 -5.90 -8.60
N PHE A 54 14.25 -5.69 -9.73
CA PHE A 54 15.65 -6.11 -9.92
C PHE A 54 16.64 -5.39 -9.00
N ARG A 55 16.25 -4.26 -8.41
CA ARG A 55 17.05 -3.51 -7.43
C ARG A 55 16.72 -3.92 -5.98
N GLY A 56 15.91 -4.96 -5.79
CA GLY A 56 15.57 -5.51 -4.48
C GLY A 56 14.38 -4.83 -3.78
N VAL A 57 13.65 -3.95 -4.47
CA VAL A 57 12.47 -3.27 -3.90
C VAL A 57 11.23 -3.62 -4.70
N GLU A 58 10.19 -4.06 -4.01
CA GLU A 58 8.90 -4.42 -4.60
C GLU A 58 7.76 -3.94 -3.70
N PHE A 59 6.71 -3.43 -4.32
CA PHE A 59 5.48 -3.05 -3.66
C PHE A 59 4.47 -4.18 -3.74
N ASP A 60 3.98 -4.65 -2.59
CA ASP A 60 2.83 -5.54 -2.52
C ASP A 60 1.55 -4.71 -2.31
N CYS A 61 0.54 -4.95 -3.14
CA CYS A 61 -0.72 -4.21 -3.14
C CYS A 61 -1.88 -5.16 -2.84
N THR A 62 -2.35 -5.16 -1.59
CA THR A 62 -3.29 -6.17 -1.09
C THR A 62 -4.76 -5.73 -1.04
N GLY A 63 -5.11 -4.51 -1.47
CA GLY A 63 -6.49 -3.99 -1.45
C GLY A 63 -7.33 -4.30 -2.70
N PRO A 64 -8.57 -3.78 -2.78
CA PRO A 64 -9.15 -2.77 -1.89
C PRO A 64 -9.63 -3.35 -0.55
N TRP A 65 -9.50 -2.54 0.51
CA TRP A 65 -9.96 -2.85 1.86
C TRP A 65 -10.99 -1.81 2.32
N PRO A 66 -11.82 -2.10 3.33
CA PRO A 66 -12.54 -1.06 4.06
C PRO A 66 -11.56 0.04 4.54
N PRO A 67 -11.97 1.32 4.62
CA PRO A 67 -11.06 2.45 4.85
C PRO A 67 -10.65 2.64 6.32
N TYR A 68 -10.42 1.55 7.07
CA TYR A 68 -10.10 1.57 8.50
C TYR A 68 -8.84 2.37 8.84
N SER A 69 -7.93 2.56 7.88
CA SER A 69 -6.71 3.38 8.06
C SER A 69 -7.00 4.88 8.05
N PHE A 70 -8.22 5.29 7.67
CA PHE A 70 -8.63 6.68 7.49
C PHE A 70 -9.78 7.08 8.43
N THR A 71 -10.29 6.15 9.23
CA THR A 71 -11.29 6.42 10.25
C THR A 71 -10.62 6.75 11.58
N PRO A 72 -11.20 7.62 12.42
CA PRO A 72 -10.75 7.81 13.79
C PRO A 72 -10.71 6.47 14.55
N PRO A 73 -9.84 6.33 15.57
CA PRO A 73 -9.96 5.22 16.49
C PRO A 73 -11.35 5.23 17.13
N LEU A 74 -11.92 4.04 17.34
CA LEU A 74 -13.11 3.90 18.16
C LEU A 74 -12.67 4.03 19.60
N ASP A 75 -12.91 5.19 20.21
CA ASP A 75 -12.75 5.35 21.66
C ASP A 75 -13.84 4.51 22.34
N LEU A 76 -13.40 3.52 23.13
CA LEU A 76 -14.24 2.72 24.04
C LEU A 76 -14.00 3.18 25.48
#